data_AF-A0A090IIT9-F1
#
_entry.id   AF-A0A090IIT9-F1
#
_cell.length_a   1.000
_cell.length_b   1.000
_cell.length_c   1.000
_cell.angle_alpha   90.00
_cell.angle_beta   90.00
_cell.angle_gamma   90.00
#
_symmetry.space_group_name_H-M   'P 1'
#
loop_
_entity.id
_entity.type
_entity.pdbx_description
1 polymer ?
#
loop_
_entity_poly.entity_id
_entity_poly.type
_entity_poly.pdbx_seq_one_letter_code
_entity_poly.pdbx_strand_id
1 'polypeptide(L)' 'MAAYLITYLNEGNELLITETVFMRNLIAAKSSATSAAPNMTYTIVISDVAGEPLATKESGKWKNI' A
#
# COMPACT_ATOMS: atom_id res chain seq x y z
N MET A 1 15.40 -7.99 -5.03
CA MET A 1 14.05 -7.41 -5.18
C MET A 1 13.14 -8.11 -4.20
N ALA A 2 12.29 -7.36 -3.51
CA ALA A 2 11.29 -7.92 -2.61
C ALA A 2 9.90 -7.74 -3.24
N ALA A 3 9.01 -8.68 -2.94
CA ALA A 3 7.62 -8.62 -3.37
C ALA A 3 6.80 -7.96 -2.27
N TYR A 4 5.99 -6.98 -2.63
CA TYR A 4 5.10 -6.25 -1.73
C TYR A 4 3.69 -6.37 -2.26
N LEU A 5 2.76 -6.70 -1.37
CA LEU A 5 1.34 -6.72 -1.66
C LEU A 5 0.74 -5.39 -1.21
N ILE A 6 0.22 -4.62 -2.16
CA ILE A 6 -0.39 -3.31 -1.88
C ILE A 6 -1.90 -3.46 -1.97
N THR A 7 -2.60 -3.06 -0.92
CA THR A 7 -4.06 -3.01 -0.86
C THR A 7 -4.50 -1.57 -0.69
N TYR A 8 -5.45 -1.14 -1.52
CA TYR A 8 -6.02 0.19 -1.47
C TYR A 8 -7.46 0.09 -0.98
N LEU A 9 -7.80 0.94 -0.03
CA LEU A 9 -9.09 0.98 0.63
C LEU A 9 -9.69 2.38 0.50
N ASN A 10 -11.01 2.45 0.38
CA ASN A 10 -11.74 3.72 0.43
C ASN A 10 -11.97 4.18 1.88
N GLU A 11 -12.68 5.31 2.06
CA GLU A 11 -13.01 5.86 3.38
C GLU A 11 -13.91 4.92 4.20
N GLY A 12 -14.77 4.13 3.55
CA GLY A 12 -15.59 3.09 4.16
C GLY A 12 -14.83 1.79 4.47
N ASN A 13 -13.50 1.78 4.30
CA ASN A 13 -12.65 0.60 4.48
C ASN A 13 -12.96 -0.54 3.50
N GLU A 14 -13.59 -0.23 2.36
CA GLU A 14 -13.86 -1.17 1.29
C GLU A 14 -12.65 -1.32 0.39
N LEU A 15 -12.37 -2.56 -0.02
CA LEU A 15 -11.27 -2.89 -0.92
C LEU A 15 -11.53 -2.37 -2.33
N LEU A 16 -10.69 -1.44 -2.77
CA LEU A 16 -10.72 -0.89 -4.12
C LEU A 16 -9.92 -1.77 -5.07
N ILE A 17 -8.65 -2.00 -4.73
CA ILE A 17 -7.75 -2.78 -5.56
C ILE A 17 -6.65 -3.39 -4.70
N THR A 18 -6.13 -4.53 -5.17
CA THR A 18 -4.95 -5.18 -4.62
C THR A 18 -4.00 -5.49 -5.77
N GLU A 19 -2.73 -5.16 -5.59
CA GLU A 19 -1.67 -5.47 -6.55
C GLU A 19 -0.44 -6.04 -5.85
N THR A 20 0.35 -6.81 -6.59
CA THR A 20 1.66 -7.29 -6.13
C THR A 20 2.74 -6.61 -6.94
N VAL A 21 3.65 -5.90 -6.27
CA VAL A 21 4.75 -5.18 -6.91
C VAL A 21 6.10 -5.72 -6.47
N PHE A 22 7.05 -5.76 -7.41
CA PHE A 22 8.43 -6.16 -7.12
C PHE A 22 9.33 -4.93 -7.08
N MET A 23 9.76 -4.55 -5.88
CA MET A 23 10.49 -3.30 -5.65
C MET A 23 11.83 -3.55 -4.97
N ARG A 24 12.75 -2.58 -5.09
CA ARG A 24 14.07 -2.67 -4.45
C ARG A 24 13.99 -2.62 -2.92
N ASN A 25 13.06 -1.82 -2.38
CA ASN A 25 12.85 -1.62 -0.94
C ASN A 25 11.44 -1.08 -0.66
N LEU A 26 11.06 -1.02 0.62
CA LEU A 26 9.76 -0.53 1.07
C LEU A 26 9.52 0.94 0.70
N ILE A 27 10.57 1.76 0.64
CA ILE A 27 10.48 3.18 0.25
C ILE A 27 10.01 3.32 -1.20
N ALA A 28 10.59 2.53 -2.11
CA ALA A 28 10.17 2.48 -3.50
C ALA A 28 8.73 1.96 -3.63
N ALA A 29 8.34 0.95 -2.84
CA ALA A 29 6.96 0.46 -2.78
C ALA A 29 5.98 1.55 -2.30
N LYS A 30 6.30 2.32 -1.25
CA LYS A 30 5.51 3.46 -0.76
C LYS A 30 5.30 4.53 -1.84
N SER A 31 6.36 4.85 -2.58
CA SER A 31 6.29 5.82 -3.68
C SER A 31 5.41 5.30 -4.81
N SER A 32 5.63 4.07 -5.25
CA SER A 32 4.84 3.42 -6.31
C SER A 32 3.36 3.36 -5.92
N ALA A 33 3.05 2.92 -4.70
CA ALA A 33 1.70 2.82 -4.19
C ALA A 33 1.01 4.19 -4.17
N THR A 34 1.72 5.24 -3.77
CA THR A 34 1.16 6.60 -3.79
C THR A 34 0.85 7.08 -5.21
N SER A 35 1.68 6.74 -6.19
CA SER A 35 1.47 7.12 -7.60
C SER A 35 0.40 6.28 -8.29
N ALA A 36 0.23 5.02 -7.91
CA ALA A 36 -0.75 4.10 -8.48
C ALA A 36 -2.13 4.15 -7.78
N ALA A 37 -2.24 4.88 -6.66
CA ALA A 37 -3.47 4.99 -5.90
C ALA A 37 -4.62 5.57 -6.76
N PRO A 38 -5.74 4.84 -6.93
CA PRO A 38 -6.89 5.35 -7.64
C PRO A 38 -7.54 6.53 -6.91
N ASN A 39 -8.26 7.37 -7.66
CA ASN A 39 -9.12 8.40 -7.08
C ASN A 39 -10.10 7.75 -6.08
N MET A 40 -10.25 8.34 -4.89
CA MET A 40 -10.98 7.80 -3.72
C MET A 40 -10.20 6.85 -2.80
N THR A 41 -8.92 6.62 -3.03
CA THR A 41 -8.08 5.91 -2.05
C THR A 41 -7.92 6.74 -0.79
N TYR A 42 -8.37 6.20 0.34
CA TYR A 42 -8.19 6.80 1.66
C TYR A 42 -7.04 6.14 2.43
N THR A 43 -6.96 4.82 2.34
CA THR A 43 -5.96 4.00 3.04
C THR A 43 -5.18 3.13 2.06
N ILE A 44 -3.87 3.06 2.24
CA ILE A 44 -2.98 2.18 1.48
C ILE A 44 -2.26 1.28 2.48
N VAL A 45 -2.40 -0.02 2.35
CA VAL A 45 -1.69 -1.01 3.15
C VAL A 45 -0.66 -1.68 2.27
N ILE A 46 0.61 -1.67 2.69
CA ILE A 46 1.68 -2.44 2.07
C ILE A 46 2.00 -3.58 3.01
N SER A 47 1.92 -4.80 2.51
CA SER A 47 2.22 -6.03 3.22
C SER A 47 3.32 -6.81 2.51
N ASP A 48 3.96 -7.73 3.20
CA ASP A 48 4.79 -8.78 2.59
C ASP A 48 3.89 -9.80 1.85
N VAL A 49 4.48 -10.70 1.07
CA VAL A 49 3.77 -11.81 0.42
C VAL A 49 3.15 -12.80 1.40
N ALA A 50 3.64 -12.83 2.64
CA ALA A 50 3.02 -13.60 3.73
C ALA A 50 1.77 -12.92 4.33
N GLY A 51 1.42 -11.70 3.88
CA GLY A 51 0.28 -10.93 4.37
C GLY A 51 0.56 -10.09 5.61
N GLU A 52 1.80 -10.08 6.12
CA GLU A 52 2.19 -9.23 7.24
C GLU A 52 2.26 -7.75 6.79
N PRO A 53 1.50 -6.83 7.43
CA PRO A 53 1.56 -5.42 7.08
C PRO A 53 2.95 -4.87 7.43
N LEU A 54 3.56 -4.16 6.49
CA LEU A 54 4.87 -3.52 6.60
C LEU A 54 4.75 -2.00 6.71
N ALA A 55 3.72 -1.42 6.11
CA ALA A 55 3.43 0.01 6.21
C ALA A 55 1.97 0.32 5.87
N THR A 56 1.43 1.34 6.54
CA THR A 56 0.07 1.82 6.25
C THR A 56 0.10 3.33 6.01
N LYS A 57 -0.57 3.78 4.96
CA LYS A 57 -0.84 5.20 4.71
C LYS A 57 -2.31 5.44 4.99
N GLU A 58 -2.60 6.41 5.83
CA GLU A 58 -3.98 6.80 6.16
C GLU A 58 -4.05 8.32 6.12
N SER A 59 -5.09 8.86 5.47
CA SER A 59 -5.28 10.32 5.34
C SER A 59 -4.03 11.05 4.81
N GLY A 60 -3.32 10.44 3.84
CA GLY A 60 -2.16 11.03 3.20
C GLY A 60 -0.82 10.87 3.95
N LYS A 61 -0.81 10.33 5.18
CA LYS A 61 0.42 10.15 5.97
C LYS A 61 0.77 8.67 6.13
N TRP A 62 2.04 8.33 5.89
CA TRP A 62 2.55 7.01 6.21
C TRP A 62 2.73 6.88 7.73
N LYS A 63 2.02 5.95 8.34
CA LYS A 63 2.28 5.49 9.70
C LYS A 63 3.43 4.48 9.63
N ASN A 64 4.46 4.69 10.44
CA ASN A 64 5.43 3.64 10.72
C ASN A 64 4.79 2.70 11.74
N ILE A 65 4.81 1.42 11.44
CA ILE A 65 4.58 0.34 12.41
C ILE A 65 5.90 -0.03 13.07
#